data_AF-A0A0K9H8J3-F1
#
_entry.id   AF-A0A0K9H8J3-F1
#
_cell.length_a   1.000
_cell.length_b   1.000
_cell.length_c   1.000
_cell.angle_alpha   90.00
_cell.angle_beta   90.00
_cell.angle_gamma   90.00
#
_symmetry.space_group_name_H-M   'P 1'
#
loop_
_entity.id
_entity.type
_entity.pdbx_description
1 polymer ?
#
loop_
_entity_poly.entity_id
_entity_poly.type
_entity_poly.pdbx_seq_one_letter_code
_entity_poly.pdbx_strand_id
1 'polypeptide(L)'
;MIIHVVQKGETLDQLARRYGVDTAQIAAANELPNRDRLVVGQALIIPILAQRHIVRSGETLRQIGQRYGVTVREIVRVNRIRDPERINPGTVIYIPARRHIVEVGETLRQIAERYGIDIQELIRMNNIRRPEAIYPGQVLYIPFERPVIDVNAYTIEMGEEGARQVRGVGRYLTYASPFAYTMRADGGLESINDEATIQAARAEQVVPMMAITNFTATNPGSRLASTILRSVELQETLLTNAIQIMRRKGYQGINIDFENVFPADRERYNQFLQRAVNRLHPEGFFVSTALAPKISGEQQGLLYEAHDYAAHGRIVDFVILMTYEWGYRFGPPQAISPLNQIRRVLDYAVTVIPRNKIFFGFQLYARDWLLPHQQGQEAETFDMQEAVRRAVQHGASIQYDTASQSPFYRYTDEQGRTHEVWFEDARSAQAKFDLVKEYNLRGISYWVLGYPFPQNWLLLQSNFRIRKIG
;
A
#
# COMPACT_ATOMS: atom_id res chain seq x y z
N MET A 1 15.25 2.20 -0.23
CA MET A 1 15.56 3.58 0.19
C MET A 1 15.96 3.56 1.65
N ILE A 2 16.59 4.62 2.16
CA ILE A 2 16.91 4.75 3.58
C ILE A 2 15.83 5.57 4.27
N ILE A 3 15.40 5.11 5.44
CA ILE A 3 14.49 5.86 6.32
C ILE A 3 15.32 6.49 7.43
N HIS A 4 15.24 7.80 7.56
CA HIS A 4 15.88 8.58 8.61
C HIS A 4 14.83 9.17 9.56
N VAL A 5 14.98 8.97 10.86
CA VAL A 5 14.09 9.57 11.87
C VAL A 5 14.76 10.78 12.48
N VAL A 6 14.18 11.95 12.25
CA VAL A 6 14.71 13.25 12.69
C VAL A 6 14.88 13.26 14.21
N GLN A 7 16.08 13.62 14.65
CA GLN A 7 16.45 13.83 16.04
C GLN A 7 16.45 15.33 16.38
N LYS A 8 16.48 15.65 17.67
CA LYS A 8 16.51 17.02 18.16
C LYS A 8 17.70 17.79 17.57
N GLY A 9 17.40 18.93 16.93
CA GLY A 9 18.40 19.85 16.37
C GLY A 9 18.92 19.50 14.97
N GLU A 10 18.40 18.43 14.35
CA GLU A 10 18.81 18.07 12.99
C GLU A 10 18.16 18.97 11.94
N THR A 11 18.96 19.37 10.94
CA THR A 11 18.49 20.16 9.79
C THR A 11 18.63 19.37 8.49
N LEU A 12 17.87 19.76 7.47
CA LEU A 12 17.94 19.11 6.15
C LEU A 12 19.36 19.15 5.56
N ASP A 13 20.09 20.27 5.72
CA ASP A 13 21.49 20.41 5.29
C ASP A 13 22.45 19.46 6.01
N GLN A 14 22.24 19.26 7.31
CA GLN A 14 23.04 18.31 8.07
C GLN A 14 22.76 16.88 7.61
N LEU A 15 21.50 16.54 7.29
CA LEU A 15 21.11 15.23 6.75
C LEU A 15 21.64 15.00 5.34
N ALA A 16 21.55 16.00 4.46
CA ALA A 16 22.11 15.97 3.10
C ALA A 16 23.62 15.70 3.11
N ARG A 17 24.39 16.49 3.87
CA ARG A 17 25.84 16.27 4.04
C ARG A 17 26.16 14.91 4.65
N ARG A 18 25.35 14.48 5.60
CA ARG A 18 25.46 13.19 6.29
C ARG A 18 25.33 12.00 5.35
N TYR A 19 24.36 12.06 4.43
CA TYR A 19 24.04 10.97 3.53
C TYR A 19 24.72 11.12 2.15
N GLY A 20 25.30 12.29 1.86
CA GLY A 20 25.93 12.58 0.57
C GLY A 20 24.90 12.73 -0.55
N VAL A 21 23.76 13.35 -0.25
CA VAL A 21 22.68 13.65 -1.20
C VAL A 21 22.35 15.13 -1.16
N ASP A 22 21.65 15.63 -2.18
CA ASP A 22 21.23 17.03 -2.25
C ASP A 22 20.00 17.29 -1.36
N THR A 23 19.93 18.47 -0.72
CA THR A 23 18.77 18.83 0.12
C THR A 23 17.47 18.91 -0.66
N ALA A 24 17.49 19.38 -1.90
CA ALA A 24 16.32 19.41 -2.77
C ALA A 24 15.84 18.00 -3.13
N GLN A 25 16.75 17.02 -3.23
CA GLN A 25 16.36 15.61 -3.43
C GLN A 25 15.65 15.04 -2.20
N ILE A 26 16.14 15.31 -0.99
CA ILE A 26 15.43 14.89 0.24
C ILE A 26 14.07 15.60 0.34
N ALA A 27 14.04 16.92 0.09
CA ALA A 27 12.79 17.68 0.15
C ALA A 27 11.75 17.17 -0.84
N ALA A 28 12.15 16.92 -2.10
CA ALA A 28 11.28 16.38 -3.12
C ALA A 28 10.79 14.96 -2.79
N ALA A 29 11.65 14.08 -2.29
CA ALA A 29 11.28 12.71 -1.91
C ALA A 29 10.26 12.63 -0.77
N ASN A 30 10.10 13.71 0.01
CA ASN A 30 9.22 13.77 1.16
C ASN A 30 8.11 14.82 1.02
N GLU A 31 8.06 15.53 -0.12
CA GLU A 31 7.17 16.67 -0.38
C GLU A 31 7.17 17.70 0.75
N LEU A 32 8.35 18.02 1.30
CA LEU A 32 8.44 18.95 2.43
C LEU A 32 8.01 20.36 2.00
N PRO A 33 6.90 20.91 2.56
CA PRO A 33 6.44 22.25 2.20
C PRO A 33 7.41 23.33 2.70
N ASN A 34 8.10 23.08 3.81
CA ASN A 34 9.15 23.95 4.34
C ASN A 34 10.38 23.11 4.73
N ARG A 35 11.53 23.42 4.13
CA ARG A 35 12.79 22.69 4.30
C ARG A 35 13.47 22.95 5.66
N ASP A 36 13.10 24.04 6.32
CA ASP A 36 13.72 24.51 7.56
C ASP A 36 12.96 24.07 8.82
N ARG A 37 11.80 23.43 8.65
CA ARG A 37 10.94 23.00 9.76
C ARG A 37 10.76 21.49 9.77
N LEU A 38 11.75 20.81 10.35
CA LEU A 38 11.66 19.40 10.69
C LEU A 38 11.17 19.24 12.12
N VAL A 39 10.44 18.16 12.40
CA VAL A 39 9.96 17.83 13.76
C VAL A 39 10.61 16.56 14.27
N VAL A 40 10.92 16.50 15.57
CA VAL A 40 11.51 15.32 16.20
C VAL A 40 10.59 14.13 15.98
N GLY A 41 11.17 13.01 15.55
CA GLY A 41 10.45 11.78 15.25
C GLY A 41 9.84 11.72 13.85
N GLN A 42 9.92 12.79 13.04
CA GLN A 42 9.52 12.75 11.62
C GLN A 42 10.39 11.76 10.86
N ALA A 43 9.75 10.85 10.11
CA ALA A 43 10.45 9.91 9.24
C ALA A 43 10.60 10.47 7.83
N LEU A 44 11.85 10.59 7.37
CA LEU A 44 12.22 11.07 6.05
C LEU A 44 12.81 9.94 5.19
N ILE A 45 12.42 9.89 3.93
CA ILE A 45 13.11 9.13 2.89
C ILE A 45 14.36 9.89 2.47
N ILE A 46 15.50 9.24 2.63
CA ILE A 46 16.74 9.65 1.99
C ILE A 46 16.84 8.89 0.66
N PRO A 47 16.90 9.58 -0.49
CA PRO A 47 16.77 8.99 -1.83
C PRO A 47 18.04 8.28 -2.30
N ILE A 48 18.59 7.42 -1.43
CA ILE A 48 19.67 6.50 -1.74
C ILE A 48 19.03 5.14 -2.01
N LEU A 49 19.28 4.60 -3.20
CA LEU A 49 18.91 3.23 -3.52
C LEU A 49 19.67 2.29 -2.57
N ALA A 50 18.93 1.69 -1.65
CA ALA A 50 19.45 0.80 -0.64
C ALA A 50 18.39 -0.24 -0.28
N GLN A 51 18.85 -1.46 0.00
CA GLN A 51 18.05 -2.56 0.51
C GLN A 51 18.25 -2.72 2.00
N ARG A 52 17.16 -2.87 2.74
CA ARG A 52 17.17 -3.20 4.17
C ARG A 52 17.62 -4.64 4.37
N HIS A 53 18.54 -4.86 5.31
CA HIS A 53 19.07 -6.17 5.69
C HIS A 53 19.09 -6.28 7.22
N ILE A 54 18.58 -7.39 7.75
CA ILE A 54 18.64 -7.71 9.19
C ILE A 54 19.82 -8.66 9.39
N VAL A 55 20.81 -8.22 10.16
CA VAL A 55 22.01 -8.99 10.46
C VAL A 55 21.62 -10.30 11.16
N ARG A 56 22.03 -11.44 10.60
CA ARG A 56 21.78 -12.76 11.19
C ARG A 56 22.87 -13.14 12.18
N SER A 57 22.58 -14.15 13.02
CA SER A 57 23.57 -14.69 13.94
C SER A 57 24.82 -15.17 13.18
N GLY A 58 25.99 -14.68 13.59
CA GLY A 58 27.28 -15.03 12.99
C GLY A 58 27.63 -14.32 11.68
N GLU A 59 26.78 -13.43 11.14
CA GLU A 59 27.13 -12.65 9.96
C GLU A 59 28.12 -11.52 10.27
N THR A 60 29.04 -11.28 9.34
CA THR A 60 29.96 -10.12 9.35
C THR A 60 29.66 -9.16 8.20
N LEU A 61 30.07 -7.90 8.32
CA LEU A 61 29.93 -6.94 7.22
C LEU A 61 30.67 -7.36 5.95
N ARG A 62 31.76 -8.13 6.07
CA ARG A 62 32.50 -8.67 4.93
C ARG A 62 31.65 -9.68 4.15
N GLN A 63 31.04 -10.63 4.85
CA GLN A 63 30.16 -11.63 4.23
C GLN A 63 28.92 -10.98 3.61
N ILE A 64 28.33 -9.99 4.30
CA ILE A 64 27.20 -9.22 3.80
C ILE A 64 27.61 -8.46 2.54
N GLY A 65 28.72 -7.72 2.57
CA GLY A 65 29.25 -6.98 1.41
C GLY A 65 29.50 -7.89 0.21
N GLN A 66 30.12 -9.05 0.43
CA GLN A 66 30.34 -10.03 -0.63
C GLN A 66 29.02 -10.56 -1.21
N ARG A 67 28.02 -10.86 -0.36
CA ARG A 67 26.70 -11.33 -0.81
C ARG A 67 26.00 -10.32 -1.71
N TYR A 68 26.07 -9.04 -1.38
CA TYR A 68 25.37 -7.98 -2.11
C TYR A 68 26.23 -7.29 -3.17
N GLY A 69 27.50 -7.70 -3.33
CA GLY A 69 28.43 -7.10 -4.29
C GLY A 69 28.79 -5.64 -3.97
N VAL A 70 28.90 -5.30 -2.68
CA VAL A 70 29.30 -3.96 -2.20
C VAL A 70 30.44 -4.04 -1.20
N THR A 71 31.18 -2.94 -1.05
CA THR A 71 32.29 -2.89 -0.10
C THR A 71 31.82 -2.68 1.33
N VAL A 72 32.57 -3.20 2.32
CA VAL A 72 32.35 -2.90 3.74
C VAL A 72 32.34 -1.39 3.98
N ARG A 73 33.23 -0.64 3.32
CA ARG A 73 33.30 0.83 3.42
C ARG A 73 32.01 1.51 2.98
N GLU A 74 31.36 1.03 1.93
CA GLU A 74 30.08 1.56 1.47
C GLU A 74 28.96 1.28 2.48
N ILE A 75 28.90 0.06 3.02
CA ILE A 75 27.94 -0.31 4.07
C ILE A 75 28.16 0.56 5.31
N VAL A 76 29.40 0.66 5.79
CA VAL A 76 29.77 1.46 6.96
C VAL A 76 29.40 2.93 6.77
N ARG A 77 29.69 3.51 5.61
CA ARG A 77 29.36 4.91 5.30
C ARG A 77 27.86 5.17 5.36
N VAL A 78 27.05 4.30 4.74
CA VAL A 78 25.59 4.45 4.67
C VAL A 78 24.93 4.27 6.04
N ASN A 79 25.44 3.34 6.84
CA ASN A 79 24.86 2.96 8.14
C ASN A 79 25.50 3.65 9.34
N ARG A 80 26.63 4.33 9.14
CA ARG A 80 27.42 4.98 10.19
C ARG A 80 27.85 4.01 11.29
N ILE A 81 28.23 2.81 10.88
CA ILE A 81 28.69 1.76 11.79
C ILE A 81 30.05 2.22 12.37
N ARG A 82 30.11 2.40 13.69
CA ARG A 82 31.32 2.86 14.37
C ARG A 82 32.41 1.81 14.38
N ASP A 83 32.02 0.56 14.62
CA ASP A 83 32.91 -0.60 14.65
C ASP A 83 32.44 -1.65 13.63
N PRO A 84 33.08 -1.72 12.45
CA PRO A 84 32.71 -2.66 11.39
C PRO A 84 32.85 -4.14 11.78
N GLU A 85 33.66 -4.46 12.78
CA GLU A 85 33.91 -5.84 13.24
C GLU A 85 32.88 -6.29 14.29
N ARG A 86 32.08 -5.36 14.83
CA ARG A 86 31.08 -5.63 15.88
C ARG A 86 29.69 -5.22 15.44
N ILE A 87 29.02 -6.12 14.72
CA ILE A 87 27.59 -5.99 14.40
C ILE A 87 26.78 -7.02 15.19
N ASN A 88 25.67 -6.58 15.80
CA ASN A 88 24.82 -7.46 16.60
C ASN A 88 23.75 -8.12 15.72
N PRO A 89 23.43 -9.41 15.94
CA PRO A 89 22.27 -10.05 15.32
C PRO A 89 20.98 -9.26 15.61
N GLY A 90 20.08 -9.18 14.63
CA GLY A 90 18.87 -8.37 14.67
C GLY A 90 19.07 -6.89 14.31
N THR A 91 20.32 -6.42 14.19
CA THR A 91 20.59 -5.04 13.73
C THR A 91 20.10 -4.86 12.30
N VAL A 92 19.35 -3.79 12.07
CA VAL A 92 18.93 -3.39 10.74
C VAL A 92 20.00 -2.50 10.12
N ILE A 93 20.49 -2.88 8.95
CA ILE A 93 21.41 -2.09 8.13
C ILE A 93 20.85 -1.91 6.71
N TYR A 94 21.23 -0.83 6.06
CA TYR A 94 20.92 -0.50 4.68
C TYR A 94 22.11 -0.80 3.79
N ILE A 95 21.94 -1.75 2.89
CA ILE A 95 22.95 -2.09 1.89
C ILE A 95 22.73 -1.17 0.69
N PRO A 96 23.68 -0.29 0.32
CA PRO A 96 23.53 0.54 -0.88
C PRO A 96 23.50 -0.31 -2.14
N ALA A 97 22.80 0.16 -3.18
CA ALA A 97 22.82 -0.47 -4.49
C ALA A 97 24.24 -0.56 -5.03
N ARG A 98 24.55 -1.70 -5.70
CA ARG A 98 25.82 -1.88 -6.38
C ARG A 98 26.00 -0.77 -7.42
N ARG A 99 27.21 -0.24 -7.52
CA ARG A 99 27.56 0.79 -8.49
C ARG A 99 28.20 0.14 -9.71
N HIS A 100 27.81 0.62 -10.87
CA HIS A 100 28.42 0.33 -12.16
C HIS A 100 28.91 1.66 -12.74
N ILE A 101 30.18 1.70 -13.16
CA ILE A 101 30.77 2.88 -13.81
C ILE A 101 30.77 2.57 -15.31
N VAL A 102 30.04 3.35 -16.09
CA VAL A 102 29.89 3.15 -17.53
C VAL A 102 31.27 3.18 -18.19
N GLU A 103 31.58 2.14 -18.95
CA GLU A 103 32.84 2.04 -19.72
C GLU A 103 32.70 2.68 -21.11
N VAL A 104 33.83 2.89 -21.79
CA VAL A 104 33.85 3.45 -23.15
C VAL A 104 33.11 2.52 -24.11
N GLY A 105 32.06 3.03 -24.77
CA GLY A 105 31.25 2.30 -25.74
C GLY A 105 30.14 1.43 -25.14
N GLU A 106 29.98 1.42 -23.81
CA GLU A 106 28.96 0.61 -23.15
C GLU A 106 27.57 1.26 -23.27
N THR A 107 26.55 0.44 -23.49
CA THR A 107 25.13 0.86 -23.60
C THR A 107 24.32 0.38 -22.40
N LEU A 108 23.20 1.05 -22.10
CA LEU A 108 22.28 0.60 -21.04
C LEU A 108 21.76 -0.82 -21.26
N ARG A 109 21.61 -1.26 -22.52
CA ARG A 109 21.20 -2.63 -22.84
C ARG A 109 22.25 -3.65 -22.41
N GLN A 110 23.52 -3.42 -22.76
CA GLN A 110 24.62 -4.30 -22.37
C GLN A 110 24.79 -4.35 -20.85
N ILE A 111 24.65 -3.20 -20.17
CA ILE A 111 24.71 -3.12 -18.71
C ILE A 111 23.55 -3.91 -18.10
N ALA A 112 22.34 -3.70 -18.60
CA ALA A 112 21.15 -4.41 -18.12
C ALA A 112 21.29 -5.94 -18.29
N GLU A 113 21.75 -6.40 -19.45
CA GLU A 113 22.03 -7.81 -19.75
C GLU A 113 23.12 -8.39 -18.84
N ARG A 114 24.23 -7.65 -18.64
CA ARG A 114 25.34 -8.03 -17.74
C ARG A 114 24.87 -8.26 -16.31
N TYR A 115 23.90 -7.48 -15.83
CA TYR A 115 23.36 -7.59 -14.47
C TYR A 115 22.06 -8.39 -14.39
N GLY A 116 21.53 -8.91 -15.50
CA GLY A 116 20.26 -9.64 -15.53
C GLY A 116 19.04 -8.80 -15.12
N ILE A 117 19.08 -7.49 -15.33
CA ILE A 117 18.00 -6.57 -14.96
C ILE A 117 17.24 -6.08 -16.19
N ASP A 118 15.98 -5.72 -16.00
CA ASP A 118 15.19 -5.07 -17.04
C ASP A 118 15.74 -3.65 -17.33
N ILE A 119 15.89 -3.31 -18.61
CA ILE A 119 16.44 -2.01 -19.02
C ILE A 119 15.55 -0.85 -18.57
N GLN A 120 14.23 -1.01 -18.60
CA GLN A 120 13.31 0.02 -18.16
C GLN A 120 13.42 0.23 -16.65
N GLU A 121 13.67 -0.84 -15.88
CA GLU A 121 13.96 -0.73 -14.46
C GLU A 121 15.28 -0.01 -14.18
N LEU A 122 16.34 -0.31 -14.92
CA LEU A 122 17.62 0.40 -14.81
C LEU A 122 17.44 1.90 -15.07
N ILE A 123 16.72 2.26 -16.13
CA ILE A 123 16.39 3.64 -16.50
C ILE A 123 15.61 4.33 -15.38
N ARG A 124 14.50 3.73 -14.92
CA ARG A 124 13.62 4.31 -13.89
C ARG A 124 14.36 4.52 -12.57
N MET A 125 15.08 3.52 -12.09
CA MET A 125 15.75 3.58 -10.79
C MET A 125 16.91 4.59 -10.77
N ASN A 126 17.52 4.85 -11.93
CA ASN A 126 18.57 5.86 -12.08
C ASN A 126 18.04 7.22 -12.55
N ASN A 127 16.72 7.40 -12.68
CA ASN A 127 16.08 8.62 -13.18
C ASN A 127 16.68 9.10 -14.52
N ILE A 128 17.01 8.16 -15.42
CA ILE A 128 17.63 8.47 -16.72
C ILE A 128 16.57 9.02 -17.67
N ARG A 129 16.73 10.28 -18.10
CA ARG A 129 15.80 10.95 -19.02
C ARG A 129 16.07 10.65 -20.50
N ARG A 130 17.34 10.45 -20.85
CA ARG A 130 17.81 10.17 -22.23
C ARG A 130 18.63 8.88 -22.21
N PRO A 131 17.98 7.71 -22.34
CA PRO A 131 18.64 6.41 -22.27
C PRO A 131 19.83 6.25 -23.23
N GLU A 132 19.78 6.92 -24.37
CA GLU A 132 20.80 6.94 -25.42
C GLU A 132 22.02 7.82 -25.10
N ALA A 133 21.94 8.67 -24.07
CA ALA A 133 22.95 9.70 -23.78
C ALA A 133 23.81 9.39 -22.53
N ILE A 134 24.01 8.11 -22.20
CA ILE A 134 24.96 7.74 -21.15
C ILE A 134 26.41 7.98 -21.61
N TYR A 135 27.32 8.26 -20.67
CA TYR A 135 28.71 8.59 -20.97
C TYR A 135 29.71 7.84 -20.09
N PRO A 136 30.94 7.59 -20.58
CA PRO A 136 31.97 6.90 -19.79
C PRO A 136 32.26 7.63 -18.48
N GLY A 137 32.37 6.88 -17.38
CA GLY A 137 32.53 7.41 -16.04
C GLY A 137 31.22 7.74 -15.32
N GLN A 138 30.07 7.74 -16.01
CA GLN A 138 28.77 7.88 -15.35
C GLN A 138 28.52 6.71 -14.39
N VAL A 139 28.08 7.03 -13.17
CA VAL A 139 27.74 6.01 -12.16
C VAL A 139 26.27 5.64 -12.30
N LEU A 140 26.00 4.37 -12.56
CA LEU A 140 24.67 3.76 -12.49
C LEU A 140 24.56 2.91 -11.23
N TYR A 141 23.42 3.01 -10.56
CA TYR A 141 23.05 2.18 -9.43
C TYR A 141 22.24 0.98 -9.93
N ILE A 142 22.79 -0.21 -9.73
CA ILE A 142 22.17 -1.47 -10.12
C ILE A 142 21.10 -1.81 -9.08
N PRO A 143 19.80 -1.84 -9.45
CA PRO A 143 18.73 -2.15 -8.52
C PRO A 143 18.88 -3.55 -7.94
N PHE A 144 18.46 -3.71 -6.69
CA PHE A 144 18.34 -5.04 -6.10
C PHE A 144 17.23 -5.83 -6.78
N GLU A 145 17.39 -7.16 -6.80
CA GLU A 145 16.26 -8.03 -7.07
C GLU A 145 15.18 -7.81 -6.02
N ARG A 146 13.94 -7.72 -6.48
CA ARG A 146 12.77 -7.49 -5.64
C ARG A 146 11.64 -8.40 -6.12
N PRO A 147 10.80 -8.90 -5.19
CA PRO A 147 9.65 -9.70 -5.56
C PRO A 147 8.69 -8.90 -6.45
N VAL A 148 8.05 -9.61 -7.38
CA VAL A 148 6.98 -9.08 -8.21
C VAL A 148 5.67 -9.22 -7.45
N ILE A 149 4.95 -8.12 -7.27
CA ILE A 149 3.62 -8.12 -6.66
C ILE A 149 2.61 -7.43 -7.55
N ASP A 150 1.33 -7.68 -7.26
CA ASP A 150 0.24 -6.87 -7.77
C ASP A 150 -0.09 -5.74 -6.80
N VAL A 151 -0.50 -4.59 -7.33
CA VAL A 151 -0.94 -3.45 -6.52
C VAL A 151 -2.30 -2.96 -6.99
N ASN A 152 -3.27 -2.95 -6.11
CA ASN A 152 -4.56 -2.32 -6.32
C ASN A 152 -4.64 -0.99 -5.57
N ALA A 153 -5.40 -0.03 -6.09
CA ALA A 153 -5.82 1.13 -5.33
C ALA A 153 -7.26 1.50 -5.68
N TYR A 154 -8.05 1.77 -4.64
CA TYR A 154 -9.38 2.32 -4.81
C TYR A 154 -9.31 3.84 -4.97
N THR A 155 -10.28 4.42 -5.68
CA THR A 155 -10.58 5.86 -5.65
C THR A 155 -12.08 6.05 -5.43
N ILE A 156 -12.43 6.97 -4.53
CA ILE A 156 -13.82 7.41 -4.31
C ILE A 156 -14.13 8.68 -5.11
N GLU A 157 -13.13 9.26 -5.78
CA GLU A 157 -13.31 10.40 -6.66
C GLU A 157 -13.69 9.94 -8.07
N MET A 158 -14.58 10.70 -8.69
CA MET A 158 -15.19 10.38 -9.98
C MET A 158 -14.75 11.40 -11.05
N GLY A 159 -14.96 11.08 -12.32
CA GLY A 159 -14.60 11.94 -13.45
C GLY A 159 -13.11 12.27 -13.49
N GLU A 160 -12.77 13.52 -13.84
CA GLU A 160 -11.38 13.92 -14.03
C GLU A 160 -10.55 13.95 -12.74
N GLU A 161 -11.18 14.06 -11.56
CA GLU A 161 -10.42 13.98 -10.30
C GLU A 161 -9.94 12.55 -10.06
N GLY A 162 -10.81 11.55 -10.18
CA GLY A 162 -10.41 10.13 -10.14
C GLY A 162 -9.35 9.81 -11.20
N ALA A 163 -9.49 10.36 -12.41
CA ALA A 163 -8.50 10.23 -13.47
C ALA A 163 -7.13 10.84 -13.10
N ARG A 164 -7.10 12.04 -12.50
CA ARG A 164 -5.87 12.68 -12.01
C ARG A 164 -5.17 11.84 -10.95
N GLN A 165 -5.92 11.30 -9.99
CA GLN A 165 -5.38 10.43 -8.96
C GLN A 165 -4.71 9.19 -9.56
N VAL A 166 -5.39 8.51 -10.50
CA VAL A 166 -4.83 7.34 -11.17
C VAL A 166 -3.59 7.69 -12.00
N ARG A 167 -3.59 8.78 -12.79
CA ARG A 167 -2.39 9.22 -13.54
C ARG A 167 -1.21 9.51 -12.62
N GLY A 168 -1.47 10.11 -11.46
CA GLY A 168 -0.42 10.47 -10.48
C GLY A 168 0.35 9.27 -9.95
N VAL A 169 -0.30 8.11 -9.81
CA VAL A 169 0.32 6.90 -9.23
C VAL A 169 0.32 5.69 -10.17
N GLY A 170 -0.12 5.85 -11.43
CA GLY A 170 -0.39 4.74 -12.35
C GLY A 170 0.79 3.79 -12.53
N ARG A 171 2.01 4.32 -12.59
CA ARG A 171 3.25 3.52 -12.64
C ARG A 171 3.41 2.51 -11.49
N TYR A 172 2.77 2.76 -10.35
CA TYR A 172 2.82 1.93 -9.14
C TYR A 172 1.64 0.95 -9.03
N LEU A 173 0.71 0.96 -9.98
CA LEU A 173 -0.51 0.16 -9.92
C LEU A 173 -0.52 -0.97 -10.96
N THR A 174 -1.08 -2.10 -10.54
CA THR A 174 -1.57 -3.18 -11.40
C THR A 174 -3.06 -2.98 -11.70
N TYR A 175 -3.83 -2.60 -10.67
CA TYR A 175 -5.27 -2.38 -10.74
C TYR A 175 -5.65 -0.98 -10.24
N ALA A 176 -6.69 -0.40 -10.83
CA ALA A 176 -7.36 0.80 -10.33
C ALA A 176 -8.86 0.54 -10.22
N SER A 177 -9.44 0.88 -9.06
CA SER A 177 -10.83 0.55 -8.73
C SER A 177 -11.64 1.79 -8.33
N PRO A 178 -12.41 2.38 -9.27
CA PRO A 178 -13.45 3.34 -8.93
C PRO A 178 -14.46 2.70 -7.96
N PHE A 179 -14.71 3.34 -6.83
CA PHE A 179 -15.54 2.81 -5.76
C PHE A 179 -16.81 3.68 -5.58
N ALA A 180 -18.01 3.15 -5.76
CA ALA A 180 -18.38 1.83 -6.27
C ALA A 180 -19.78 1.85 -6.91
N TYR A 181 -20.11 0.81 -7.66
CA TYR A 181 -21.48 0.54 -8.12
C TYR A 181 -22.29 -0.10 -6.98
N THR A 182 -23.21 0.65 -6.38
CA THR A 182 -24.15 0.09 -5.38
C THR A 182 -25.20 -0.78 -6.07
N MET A 183 -25.46 -1.97 -5.54
CA MET A 183 -26.56 -2.78 -6.04
C MET A 183 -27.93 -2.26 -5.61
N ARG A 184 -28.96 -2.61 -6.39
CA ARG A 184 -30.37 -2.32 -6.10
C ARG A 184 -31.14 -3.60 -5.84
N ALA A 185 -32.28 -3.50 -5.15
CA ALA A 185 -33.09 -4.65 -4.75
C ALA A 185 -33.68 -5.43 -5.94
N ASP A 186 -33.74 -4.82 -7.12
CA ASP A 186 -34.16 -5.43 -8.40
C ASP A 186 -33.01 -6.13 -9.15
N GLY A 187 -31.80 -6.21 -8.56
CA GLY A 187 -30.60 -6.72 -9.24
C GLY A 187 -29.96 -5.69 -10.18
N GLY A 188 -30.42 -4.44 -10.18
CA GLY A 188 -29.77 -3.34 -10.87
C GLY A 188 -28.50 -2.84 -10.17
N LEU A 189 -27.76 -1.96 -10.85
CA LEU A 189 -26.60 -1.26 -10.31
C LEU A 189 -26.77 0.25 -10.48
N GLU A 190 -26.48 1.03 -9.44
CA GLU A 190 -26.40 2.49 -9.50
C GLU A 190 -25.25 2.91 -10.42
N SER A 191 -25.49 3.89 -11.31
CA SER A 191 -24.46 4.37 -12.23
C SER A 191 -23.47 5.30 -11.52
N ILE A 192 -22.19 5.16 -11.87
CA ILE A 192 -21.11 6.09 -11.47
C ILE A 192 -20.42 6.71 -12.69
N ASN A 193 -19.77 7.86 -12.47
CA ASN A 193 -18.99 8.62 -13.45
C ASN A 193 -17.51 8.21 -13.40
N ASP A 194 -17.19 7.05 -13.95
CA ASP A 194 -15.86 6.42 -13.86
C ASP A 194 -15.12 6.33 -15.21
N GLU A 195 -15.73 6.78 -16.33
CA GLU A 195 -15.13 6.65 -17.66
C GLU A 195 -13.74 7.27 -17.74
N ALA A 196 -13.57 8.49 -17.20
CA ALA A 196 -12.28 9.19 -17.19
C ALA A 196 -11.22 8.42 -16.38
N THR A 197 -11.61 7.83 -15.24
CA THR A 197 -10.73 7.00 -14.40
C THR A 197 -10.30 5.73 -15.13
N ILE A 198 -11.22 5.07 -15.84
CA ILE A 198 -10.94 3.87 -16.64
C ILE A 198 -9.97 4.21 -17.80
N GLN A 199 -10.18 5.33 -18.48
CA GLN A 199 -9.31 5.79 -19.55
C GLN A 199 -7.91 6.14 -19.03
N ALA A 200 -7.82 6.81 -17.88
CA ALA A 200 -6.55 7.09 -17.22
C ALA A 200 -5.81 5.79 -16.82
N ALA A 201 -6.52 4.81 -16.26
CA ALA A 201 -5.93 3.52 -15.92
C ALA A 201 -5.30 2.85 -17.15
N ARG A 202 -6.04 2.78 -18.27
CA ARG A 202 -5.55 2.19 -19.53
C ARG A 202 -4.33 2.94 -20.09
N ALA A 203 -4.33 4.27 -20.04
CA ALA A 203 -3.19 5.08 -20.48
C ALA A 203 -1.91 4.79 -19.68
N GLU A 204 -2.05 4.41 -18.40
CA GLU A 204 -0.96 4.04 -17.49
C GLU A 204 -0.66 2.52 -17.46
N GLN A 205 -1.24 1.74 -18.39
CA GLN A 205 -1.15 0.27 -18.42
C GLN A 205 -1.62 -0.39 -17.10
N VAL A 206 -2.63 0.21 -16.48
CA VAL A 206 -3.28 -0.24 -15.25
C VAL A 206 -4.62 -0.87 -15.63
N VAL A 207 -4.93 -2.01 -15.03
CA VAL A 207 -6.17 -2.73 -15.28
C VAL A 207 -7.32 -2.08 -14.48
N PRO A 208 -8.35 -1.53 -15.14
CA PRO A 208 -9.55 -1.10 -14.44
C PRO A 208 -10.30 -2.32 -13.88
N MET A 209 -10.59 -2.29 -12.58
CA MET A 209 -11.36 -3.33 -11.86
C MET A 209 -12.63 -2.70 -11.28
N MET A 210 -13.79 -3.22 -11.69
CA MET A 210 -15.10 -2.73 -11.24
C MET A 210 -15.32 -3.11 -9.78
N ALA A 211 -15.80 -2.21 -8.92
CA ALA A 211 -16.22 -2.54 -7.56
C ALA A 211 -17.75 -2.52 -7.46
N ILE A 212 -18.34 -3.56 -6.85
CA ILE A 212 -19.77 -3.59 -6.51
C ILE A 212 -19.97 -3.76 -5.01
N THR A 213 -20.95 -3.03 -4.45
CA THR A 213 -21.23 -3.03 -3.01
C THR A 213 -22.71 -3.24 -2.70
N ASN A 214 -22.99 -3.68 -1.47
CA ASN A 214 -24.35 -3.76 -0.90
C ASN A 214 -24.68 -2.62 0.07
N PHE A 215 -23.73 -1.76 0.39
CA PHE A 215 -23.83 -0.77 1.47
C PHE A 215 -23.62 0.65 0.94
N THR A 216 -24.01 1.62 1.77
CA THR A 216 -23.71 3.04 1.58
C THR A 216 -23.10 3.59 2.87
N ALA A 217 -22.69 4.87 2.87
CA ALA A 217 -22.18 5.53 4.08
C ALA A 217 -23.17 5.51 5.27
N THR A 218 -24.47 5.33 5.02
CA THR A 218 -25.54 5.38 6.02
C THR A 218 -26.32 4.07 6.18
N ASN A 219 -26.06 3.06 5.34
CA ASN A 219 -26.79 1.80 5.35
C ASN A 219 -25.82 0.62 5.27
N PRO A 220 -25.80 -0.30 6.25
CA PRO A 220 -24.89 -1.46 6.27
C PRO A 220 -25.21 -2.49 5.17
N GLY A 221 -26.35 -2.41 4.49
CA GLY A 221 -26.61 -3.23 3.32
C GLY A 221 -27.03 -4.67 3.58
N SER A 222 -27.16 -5.11 4.84
CA SER A 222 -27.45 -6.52 5.20
C SER A 222 -28.74 -7.05 4.59
N ARG A 223 -29.83 -6.27 4.66
CA ARG A 223 -31.12 -6.65 4.06
C ARG A 223 -31.04 -6.73 2.53
N LEU A 224 -30.34 -5.79 1.91
CA LEU A 224 -30.18 -5.76 0.46
C LEU A 224 -29.36 -6.97 -0.02
N ALA A 225 -28.26 -7.30 0.65
CA ALA A 225 -27.52 -8.53 0.40
C ALA A 225 -28.41 -9.77 0.55
N SER A 226 -29.18 -9.87 1.63
CA SER A 226 -30.11 -10.99 1.85
C SER A 226 -31.12 -11.16 0.70
N THR A 227 -31.71 -10.05 0.23
CA THR A 227 -32.65 -10.04 -0.90
C THR A 227 -32.02 -10.64 -2.15
N ILE A 228 -30.83 -10.17 -2.54
CA ILE A 228 -30.11 -10.66 -3.72
C ILE A 228 -29.67 -12.12 -3.53
N LEU A 229 -29.04 -12.45 -2.40
CA LEU A 229 -28.48 -13.78 -2.15
C LEU A 229 -29.54 -14.88 -2.03
N ARG A 230 -30.80 -14.54 -1.76
CA ARG A 230 -31.91 -15.51 -1.67
C ARG A 230 -32.66 -15.75 -2.98
N SER A 231 -32.43 -14.96 -4.01
CA SER A 231 -33.08 -15.11 -5.32
C SER A 231 -32.06 -15.36 -6.43
N VAL A 232 -32.11 -16.55 -7.04
CA VAL A 232 -31.26 -16.88 -8.19
C VAL A 232 -31.53 -15.93 -9.36
N GLU A 233 -32.80 -15.54 -9.57
CA GLU A 233 -33.18 -14.59 -10.61
C GLU A 233 -32.51 -13.22 -10.40
N LEU A 234 -32.52 -12.70 -9.17
CA LEU A 234 -31.86 -11.41 -8.87
C LEU A 234 -30.34 -11.51 -9.00
N GLN A 235 -29.73 -12.65 -8.64
CA GLN A 235 -28.30 -12.89 -8.86
C GLN A 235 -27.96 -12.87 -10.36
N GLU A 236 -28.75 -13.54 -11.20
CA GLU A 236 -28.54 -13.56 -12.65
C GLU A 236 -28.73 -12.17 -13.27
N THR A 237 -29.73 -11.41 -12.82
CA THR A 237 -29.94 -10.02 -13.25
C THR A 237 -28.74 -9.14 -12.87
N LEU A 238 -28.27 -9.22 -11.62
CA LEU A 238 -27.09 -8.48 -11.14
C LEU A 238 -25.84 -8.80 -11.95
N LEU A 239 -25.53 -10.08 -12.12
CA LEU A 239 -24.34 -10.51 -12.87
C LEU A 239 -24.44 -10.14 -14.35
N THR A 240 -25.62 -10.22 -14.96
CA THR A 240 -25.86 -9.79 -16.34
C THR A 240 -25.61 -8.29 -16.49
N ASN A 241 -26.15 -7.47 -15.60
CA ASN A 241 -25.94 -6.03 -15.58
C ASN A 241 -24.46 -5.68 -15.39
N ALA A 242 -23.77 -6.33 -14.45
CA ALA A 242 -22.33 -6.14 -14.23
C ALA A 242 -21.51 -6.49 -15.48
N ILE A 243 -21.74 -7.65 -16.10
CA ILE A 243 -21.05 -8.07 -17.33
C ILE A 243 -21.27 -7.08 -18.48
N GLN A 244 -22.49 -6.58 -18.66
CA GLN A 244 -22.79 -5.57 -19.68
C GLN A 244 -22.04 -4.25 -19.44
N ILE A 245 -21.98 -3.79 -18.18
CA ILE A 245 -21.21 -2.59 -17.82
C ILE A 245 -19.72 -2.82 -18.07
N MET A 246 -19.17 -3.96 -17.61
CA MET A 246 -17.76 -4.27 -17.77
C MET A 246 -17.34 -4.35 -19.23
N ARG A 247 -18.12 -5.01 -20.09
CA ARG A 247 -17.87 -5.05 -21.54
C ARG A 247 -17.93 -3.66 -22.16
N ARG A 248 -18.96 -2.86 -21.82
CA ARG A 248 -19.16 -1.53 -22.39
C ARG A 248 -18.06 -0.55 -22.00
N LYS A 249 -17.70 -0.50 -20.72
CA LYS A 249 -16.71 0.44 -20.18
C LYS A 249 -15.28 -0.08 -20.26
N GLY A 250 -15.10 -1.37 -20.53
CA GLY A 250 -13.79 -1.99 -20.63
C GLY A 250 -13.15 -2.26 -19.26
N TYR A 251 -13.91 -2.74 -18.30
CA TYR A 251 -13.31 -3.39 -17.13
C TYR A 251 -12.74 -4.77 -17.52
N GLN A 252 -11.75 -5.29 -16.77
CA GLN A 252 -11.23 -6.65 -16.99
C GLN A 252 -11.51 -7.61 -15.82
N GLY A 253 -12.17 -7.11 -14.77
CA GLY A 253 -12.60 -7.93 -13.65
C GLY A 253 -13.43 -7.14 -12.67
N ILE A 254 -13.96 -7.86 -11.69
CA ILE A 254 -14.85 -7.32 -10.66
C ILE A 254 -14.31 -7.62 -9.27
N ASN A 255 -14.48 -6.68 -8.36
CA ASN A 255 -14.34 -6.83 -6.94
C ASN A 255 -15.73 -6.77 -6.29
N ILE A 256 -16.11 -7.87 -5.65
CA ILE A 256 -17.38 -8.00 -4.93
C ILE A 256 -17.11 -7.66 -3.47
N ASP A 257 -17.61 -6.50 -3.05
CA ASP A 257 -17.44 -5.96 -1.71
C ASP A 257 -18.78 -5.95 -0.97
N PHE A 258 -19.23 -7.16 -0.59
CA PHE A 258 -20.44 -7.30 0.20
C PHE A 258 -20.08 -7.39 1.68
N GLU A 259 -20.40 -6.34 2.42
CA GLU A 259 -20.16 -6.23 3.86
C GLU A 259 -21.44 -6.44 4.68
N ASN A 260 -21.28 -6.74 5.97
CA ASN A 260 -22.39 -6.93 6.91
C ASN A 260 -23.47 -7.91 6.41
N VAL A 261 -23.10 -8.90 5.61
CA VAL A 261 -24.00 -9.97 5.14
C VAL A 261 -24.45 -10.78 6.35
N PHE A 262 -25.76 -11.07 6.47
CA PHE A 262 -26.26 -11.82 7.61
C PHE A 262 -25.57 -13.20 7.71
N PRO A 263 -25.23 -13.66 8.93
CA PRO A 263 -24.60 -14.98 9.12
C PRO A 263 -25.39 -16.12 8.46
N ALA A 264 -26.72 -16.07 8.48
CA ALA A 264 -27.60 -17.06 7.86
C ALA A 264 -27.50 -17.13 6.33
N ASP A 265 -26.94 -16.09 5.68
CA ASP A 265 -26.75 -16.04 4.23
C ASP A 265 -25.31 -16.38 3.82
N ARG A 266 -24.43 -16.81 4.75
CA ARG A 266 -23.03 -17.22 4.47
C ARG A 266 -22.91 -18.18 3.28
N GLU A 267 -23.62 -19.31 3.32
CA GLU A 267 -23.53 -20.30 2.23
C GLU A 267 -24.16 -19.80 0.93
N ARG A 268 -25.14 -18.89 1.02
CA ARG A 268 -25.72 -18.26 -0.16
C ARG A 268 -24.72 -17.29 -0.80
N TYR A 269 -23.92 -16.61 0.01
CA TYR A 269 -22.83 -15.78 -0.48
C TYR A 269 -21.78 -16.64 -1.20
N ASN A 270 -21.35 -17.77 -0.62
CA ASN A 270 -20.46 -18.73 -1.27
C ASN A 270 -21.01 -19.21 -2.63
N GLN A 271 -22.30 -19.55 -2.69
CA GLN A 271 -22.97 -19.97 -3.94
C GLN A 271 -23.04 -18.84 -4.97
N PHE A 272 -23.32 -17.61 -4.55
CA PHE A 272 -23.30 -16.44 -5.42
C PHE A 272 -21.91 -16.21 -6.03
N LEU A 273 -20.84 -16.33 -5.23
CA LEU A 273 -19.47 -16.19 -5.74
C LEU A 273 -19.13 -17.27 -6.76
N GLN A 274 -19.54 -18.53 -6.52
CA GLN A 274 -19.35 -19.60 -7.49
C GLN A 274 -20.11 -19.31 -8.80
N ARG A 275 -21.34 -18.78 -8.70
CA ARG A 275 -22.12 -18.35 -9.86
C ARG A 275 -21.44 -17.19 -10.61
N ALA A 276 -20.93 -16.20 -9.88
CA ALA A 276 -20.18 -15.09 -10.46
C ALA A 276 -18.97 -15.60 -11.25
N VAL A 277 -18.13 -16.44 -10.64
CA VAL A 277 -16.98 -17.06 -11.32
C VAL A 277 -17.39 -17.84 -12.57
N ASN A 278 -18.40 -18.70 -12.47
CA ASN A 278 -18.89 -19.50 -13.60
C ASN A 278 -19.42 -18.64 -14.76
N ARG A 279 -19.92 -17.43 -14.47
CA ARG A 279 -20.44 -16.47 -15.46
C ARG A 279 -19.36 -15.57 -16.04
N LEU A 280 -18.39 -15.15 -15.23
CA LEU A 280 -17.40 -14.14 -15.59
C LEU A 280 -16.12 -14.73 -16.21
N HIS A 281 -15.67 -15.90 -15.78
CA HIS A 281 -14.45 -16.53 -16.31
C HIS A 281 -14.53 -16.87 -17.81
N PRO A 282 -15.65 -17.42 -18.35
CA PRO A 282 -15.77 -17.65 -19.80
C PRO A 282 -15.71 -16.37 -20.63
N GLU A 283 -15.98 -15.21 -20.02
CA GLU A 283 -15.91 -13.89 -20.64
C GLU A 283 -14.51 -13.26 -20.54
N GLY A 284 -13.55 -13.96 -19.92
CA GLY A 284 -12.19 -13.45 -19.69
C GLY A 284 -12.08 -12.47 -18.52
N PHE A 285 -13.13 -12.32 -17.69
CA PHE A 285 -13.10 -11.45 -16.51
C PHE A 285 -12.66 -12.22 -15.26
N PHE A 286 -11.73 -11.65 -14.50
CA PHE A 286 -11.39 -12.18 -13.17
C PHE A 286 -12.39 -11.69 -12.10
N VAL A 287 -12.51 -12.45 -11.02
CA VAL A 287 -13.37 -12.15 -9.87
C VAL A 287 -12.52 -12.06 -8.61
N SER A 288 -12.76 -11.03 -7.81
CA SER A 288 -12.18 -10.88 -6.47
C SER A 288 -13.24 -10.52 -5.45
N THR A 289 -12.91 -10.68 -4.17
CA THR A 289 -13.79 -10.25 -3.06
C THR A 289 -13.01 -9.44 -2.04
N ALA A 290 -13.63 -8.40 -1.48
CA ALA A 290 -13.17 -7.79 -0.24
C ALA A 290 -13.65 -8.61 0.96
N LEU A 291 -12.81 -8.74 1.99
CA LEU A 291 -13.07 -9.57 3.16
C LEU A 291 -12.71 -8.83 4.44
N ALA A 292 -13.63 -8.87 5.42
CA ALA A 292 -13.37 -8.37 6.76
C ALA A 292 -12.18 -9.09 7.42
N PRO A 293 -11.38 -8.41 8.27
CA PRO A 293 -10.20 -9.00 8.90
C PRO A 293 -10.60 -10.05 9.96
N LYS A 294 -10.36 -11.33 9.66
CA LYS A 294 -10.64 -12.46 10.57
C LYS A 294 -9.36 -13.05 11.14
N ILE A 295 -9.40 -13.45 12.40
CA ILE A 295 -8.31 -14.14 13.10
C ILE A 295 -8.60 -15.63 13.34
N SER A 296 -9.81 -16.11 13.03
CA SER A 296 -10.19 -17.53 13.04
C SER A 296 -11.42 -17.80 12.16
N GLY A 297 -11.74 -19.08 11.93
CA GLY A 297 -12.91 -19.49 11.15
C GLY A 297 -14.23 -19.22 11.87
N GLU A 298 -14.20 -19.29 13.21
CA GLU A 298 -15.33 -19.21 14.13
C GLU A 298 -15.62 -17.78 14.61
N GLN A 299 -14.85 -16.79 14.15
CA GLN A 299 -15.05 -15.39 14.54
C GLN A 299 -16.47 -14.93 14.19
N GLN A 300 -17.21 -14.59 15.24
CA GLN A 300 -18.60 -14.12 15.19
C GLN A 300 -18.70 -12.62 14.94
N GLY A 301 -19.88 -12.15 14.57
CA GLY A 301 -20.21 -10.76 14.30
C GLY A 301 -20.68 -10.55 12.87
N LEU A 302 -21.60 -9.59 12.70
CA LEU A 302 -22.25 -9.29 11.42
C LEU A 302 -21.25 -9.00 10.28
N LEU A 303 -20.11 -8.39 10.59
CA LEU A 303 -19.06 -8.08 9.62
C LEU A 303 -18.26 -9.33 9.17
N TYR A 304 -18.23 -10.41 9.97
CA TYR A 304 -17.23 -11.49 9.85
C TYR A 304 -17.83 -12.85 9.47
N GLU A 305 -19.01 -13.19 9.96
CA GLU A 305 -19.51 -14.58 9.91
C GLU A 305 -19.77 -15.06 8.48
N ALA A 306 -20.35 -14.19 7.65
CA ALA A 306 -20.64 -14.48 6.26
C ALA A 306 -19.39 -14.48 5.35
N HIS A 307 -18.26 -13.96 5.83
CA HIS A 307 -16.97 -14.01 5.13
C HIS A 307 -16.27 -15.36 5.38
N ASP A 308 -16.55 -16.32 4.50
CA ASP A 308 -15.92 -17.64 4.49
C ASP A 308 -14.58 -17.61 3.75
N TYR A 309 -13.49 -17.38 4.50
CA TYR A 309 -12.16 -17.28 3.91
C TYR A 309 -11.78 -18.51 3.06
N ALA A 310 -12.11 -19.73 3.51
CA ALA A 310 -11.76 -20.95 2.78
C ALA A 310 -12.54 -21.07 1.47
N ALA A 311 -13.85 -20.78 1.50
CA ALA A 311 -14.67 -20.81 0.30
C ALA A 311 -14.25 -19.71 -0.69
N HIS A 312 -14.09 -18.46 -0.23
CA HIS A 312 -13.66 -17.34 -1.07
C HIS A 312 -12.29 -17.63 -1.70
N GLY A 313 -11.29 -18.04 -0.90
CA GLY A 313 -9.94 -18.35 -1.40
C GLY A 313 -9.91 -19.48 -2.44
N ARG A 314 -10.82 -20.46 -2.33
CA ARG A 314 -11.00 -21.52 -3.32
C ARG A 314 -11.68 -21.01 -4.60
N ILE A 315 -12.70 -20.18 -4.47
CA ILE A 315 -13.60 -19.80 -5.58
C ILE A 315 -12.99 -18.68 -6.43
N VAL A 316 -12.59 -17.56 -5.83
CA VAL A 316 -12.23 -16.33 -6.58
C VAL A 316 -10.74 -16.26 -6.94
N ASP A 317 -10.37 -15.39 -7.87
CA ASP A 317 -8.99 -15.25 -8.36
C ASP A 317 -8.05 -14.67 -7.30
N PHE A 318 -8.55 -13.75 -6.48
CA PHE A 318 -7.88 -13.22 -5.31
C PHE A 318 -8.85 -12.56 -4.33
N VAL A 319 -8.40 -12.36 -3.11
CA VAL A 319 -9.14 -11.66 -2.06
C VAL A 319 -8.38 -10.43 -1.61
N ILE A 320 -9.11 -9.39 -1.21
CA ILE A 320 -8.56 -8.18 -0.58
C ILE A 320 -8.97 -8.21 0.89
N LEU A 321 -8.00 -8.37 1.79
CA LEU A 321 -8.28 -8.33 3.22
C LEU A 321 -8.31 -6.88 3.68
N MET A 322 -9.42 -6.43 4.27
CA MET A 322 -9.59 -5.07 4.79
C MET A 322 -8.87 -4.90 6.13
N THR A 323 -7.54 -5.02 6.10
CA THR A 323 -6.65 -4.98 7.28
C THR A 323 -6.35 -3.55 7.74
N TYR A 324 -7.40 -2.77 7.95
CA TYR A 324 -7.41 -1.41 8.49
C TYR A 324 -8.72 -1.16 9.27
N GLU A 325 -8.94 0.06 9.78
CA GLU A 325 -10.10 0.46 10.61
C GLU A 325 -10.15 -0.08 12.06
N TRP A 326 -9.03 -0.49 12.68
CA TRP A 326 -9.03 -0.70 14.14
C TRP A 326 -9.22 0.61 14.89
N GLY A 327 -8.43 1.63 14.56
CA GLY A 327 -8.66 3.01 14.95
C GLY A 327 -9.78 3.65 14.15
N TYR A 328 -11.00 3.10 14.27
CA TYR A 328 -12.22 3.54 13.57
C TYR A 328 -12.61 4.99 13.92
N ARG A 329 -13.15 5.75 12.97
CA ARG A 329 -13.44 7.20 13.15
C ARG A 329 -14.44 7.53 14.26
N PHE A 330 -15.37 6.62 14.58
CA PHE A 330 -16.31 6.78 15.72
C PHE A 330 -15.90 5.96 16.95
N GLY A 331 -14.74 5.29 16.86
CA GLY A 331 -14.11 4.55 17.94
C GLY A 331 -13.05 5.39 18.65
N PRO A 332 -12.54 4.91 19.79
CA PRO A 332 -11.48 5.61 20.51
C PRO A 332 -10.18 5.70 19.71
N PRO A 333 -9.33 6.70 19.99
CA PRO A 333 -8.03 6.86 19.32
C PRO A 333 -7.14 5.63 19.51
N GLN A 334 -6.62 5.12 18.39
CA GLN A 334 -5.59 4.09 18.29
C GLN A 334 -5.09 4.02 16.84
N ALA A 335 -4.03 3.23 16.60
CA ALA A 335 -3.54 2.99 15.25
C ALA A 335 -4.65 2.49 14.30
N ILE A 336 -4.68 3.01 13.07
CA ILE A 336 -5.72 2.65 12.09
C ILE A 336 -5.49 1.23 11.54
N SER A 337 -4.24 0.84 11.28
CA SER A 337 -3.88 -0.53 10.86
C SER A 337 -2.68 -1.08 11.68
N PRO A 338 -2.93 -1.47 12.94
CA PRO A 338 -1.89 -1.94 13.84
C PRO A 338 -1.30 -3.28 13.34
N LEU A 339 0.01 -3.30 13.05
CA LEU A 339 0.70 -4.41 12.39
C LEU A 339 0.61 -5.73 13.17
N ASN A 340 0.58 -5.68 14.50
CA ASN A 340 0.35 -6.85 15.35
C ASN A 340 -1.04 -7.48 15.14
N GLN A 341 -2.09 -6.69 14.88
CA GLN A 341 -3.42 -7.25 14.55
C GLN A 341 -3.47 -7.76 13.12
N ILE A 342 -2.86 -7.03 12.18
CA ILE A 342 -2.70 -7.48 10.79
C ILE A 342 -2.03 -8.85 10.75
N ARG A 343 -0.96 -9.04 11.52
CA ARG A 343 -0.24 -10.31 11.62
C ARG A 343 -1.18 -11.45 12.03
N ARG A 344 -2.03 -11.24 13.05
CA ARG A 344 -3.03 -12.25 13.48
C ARG A 344 -4.01 -12.60 12.37
N VAL A 345 -4.42 -11.61 11.57
CA VAL A 345 -5.29 -11.86 10.40
C VAL A 345 -4.56 -12.69 9.36
N LEU A 346 -3.31 -12.34 9.02
CA LEU A 346 -2.52 -13.08 8.04
C LEU A 346 -2.15 -14.48 8.52
N ASP A 347 -1.86 -14.67 9.81
CA ASP A 347 -1.60 -15.97 10.44
C ASP A 347 -2.76 -16.93 10.20
N TYR A 348 -4.00 -16.46 10.33
CA TYR A 348 -5.17 -17.24 9.97
C TYR A 348 -5.35 -17.35 8.45
N ALA A 349 -5.34 -16.23 7.72
CA ALA A 349 -5.67 -16.18 6.30
C ALA A 349 -4.85 -17.15 5.46
N VAL A 350 -3.54 -17.26 5.70
CA VAL A 350 -2.66 -18.15 4.93
C VAL A 350 -2.85 -19.63 5.23
N THR A 351 -3.61 -19.99 6.26
CA THR A 351 -3.97 -21.39 6.54
C THR A 351 -5.14 -21.88 5.70
N VAL A 352 -5.96 -20.95 5.18
CA VAL A 352 -7.22 -21.26 4.48
C VAL A 352 -7.32 -20.64 3.08
N ILE A 353 -6.46 -19.67 2.75
CA ILE A 353 -6.37 -19.02 1.44
C ILE A 353 -4.94 -19.18 0.90
N PRO A 354 -4.75 -19.57 -0.38
CA PRO A 354 -3.43 -19.58 -1.00
C PRO A 354 -2.76 -18.20 -0.93
N ARG A 355 -1.51 -18.13 -0.47
CA ARG A 355 -0.75 -16.88 -0.29
C ARG A 355 -0.71 -16.00 -1.55
N ASN A 356 -0.59 -16.65 -2.71
CA ASN A 356 -0.62 -16.02 -4.03
C ASN A 356 -2.01 -15.54 -4.48
N LYS A 357 -3.03 -15.58 -3.62
CA LYS A 357 -4.36 -14.99 -3.82
C LYS A 357 -4.68 -13.87 -2.82
N ILE A 358 -3.78 -13.54 -1.90
CA ILE A 358 -4.07 -12.57 -0.82
C ILE A 358 -3.49 -11.21 -1.17
N PHE A 359 -4.35 -10.20 -1.19
CA PHE A 359 -3.96 -8.80 -1.11
C PHE A 359 -4.07 -8.31 0.34
N PHE A 360 -2.99 -7.68 0.78
CA PHE A 360 -2.91 -6.93 2.02
C PHE A 360 -3.58 -5.56 1.87
N GLY A 361 -4.61 -5.25 2.66
CA GLY A 361 -5.25 -3.93 2.68
C GLY A 361 -4.41 -2.91 3.43
N PHE A 362 -4.14 -1.75 2.83
CA PHE A 362 -3.32 -0.69 3.39
C PHE A 362 -4.03 0.67 3.24
N GLN A 363 -4.36 1.30 4.37
CA GLN A 363 -4.94 2.64 4.38
C GLN A 363 -3.93 3.76 4.07
N LEU A 364 -4.40 4.85 3.44
CA LEU A 364 -3.59 6.02 3.07
C LEU A 364 -3.94 7.31 3.85
N TYR A 365 -4.84 7.25 4.83
CA TYR A 365 -5.26 8.40 5.65
C TYR A 365 -4.86 8.29 7.12
N ALA A 366 -4.74 9.46 7.74
CA ALA A 366 -4.53 9.73 9.15
C ALA A 366 -5.85 10.10 9.84
N ARG A 367 -5.84 10.10 11.17
CA ARG A 367 -6.96 10.55 11.98
C ARG A 367 -6.53 11.35 13.20
N ASP A 368 -7.37 12.31 13.56
CA ASP A 368 -7.21 13.18 14.73
C ASP A 368 -8.47 13.13 15.59
N TRP A 369 -8.29 12.69 16.83
CA TRP A 369 -9.35 12.59 17.83
C TRP A 369 -9.20 13.69 18.87
N LEU A 370 -10.32 14.34 19.18
CA LEU A 370 -10.42 15.16 20.38
C LEU A 370 -10.43 14.29 21.64
N LEU A 371 -9.75 14.75 22.70
CA LEU A 371 -9.69 14.09 23.99
C LEU A 371 -10.38 14.92 25.10
N PRO A 372 -11.03 14.26 26.08
CA PRO A 372 -11.30 12.82 26.13
C PRO A 372 -12.32 12.40 25.06
N HIS A 373 -12.09 11.25 24.43
CA HIS A 373 -12.99 10.74 23.38
C HIS A 373 -14.36 10.38 23.96
N GLN A 374 -15.42 10.80 23.28
CA GLN A 374 -16.80 10.45 23.60
C GLN A 374 -17.35 9.49 22.55
N GLN A 375 -18.10 8.46 22.96
CA GLN A 375 -18.65 7.50 22.02
C GLN A 375 -19.54 8.19 20.97
N GLY A 376 -19.30 7.89 19.69
CA GLY A 376 -20.01 8.52 18.57
C GLY A 376 -19.41 9.85 18.12
N GLN A 377 -18.43 10.39 18.83
CA GLN A 377 -17.63 11.50 18.34
C GLN A 377 -16.81 11.05 17.13
N GLU A 378 -16.87 11.83 16.06
CA GLU A 378 -16.13 11.55 14.84
C GLU A 378 -14.72 12.15 14.90
N ALA A 379 -13.72 11.34 14.58
CA ALA A 379 -12.36 11.78 14.30
C ALA A 379 -12.26 12.41 12.91
N GLU A 380 -11.52 13.50 12.81
CA GLU A 380 -11.21 14.09 11.51
C GLU A 380 -10.28 13.15 10.72
N THR A 381 -10.55 12.95 9.43
CA THR A 381 -9.74 12.10 8.54
C THR A 381 -9.03 12.97 7.48
N PHE A 382 -7.71 12.84 7.35
CA PHE A 382 -6.87 13.66 6.47
C PHE A 382 -5.59 12.90 6.04
N ASP A 383 -4.70 13.54 5.29
CA ASP A 383 -3.50 12.89 4.72
C ASP A 383 -2.26 12.90 5.64
N MET A 384 -1.24 12.12 5.27
CA MET A 384 -0.01 11.99 6.06
C MET A 384 0.80 13.29 6.13
N GLN A 385 0.73 14.12 5.10
CA GLN A 385 1.44 15.40 5.08
C GLN A 385 0.80 16.39 6.05
N GLU A 386 -0.53 16.38 6.17
CA GLU A 386 -1.25 17.17 7.16
C GLU A 386 -0.92 16.75 8.60
N ALA A 387 -0.78 15.44 8.88
CA ALA A 387 -0.31 14.96 10.19
C ALA A 387 1.04 15.59 10.57
N VAL A 388 2.00 15.62 9.63
CA VAL A 388 3.29 16.23 9.88
C VAL A 388 3.18 17.75 10.03
N ARG A 389 2.34 18.43 9.23
CA ARG A 389 2.11 19.88 9.33
C ARG A 389 1.56 20.26 10.70
N ARG A 390 0.58 19.53 11.24
CA ARG A 390 0.03 19.75 12.59
C ARG A 390 1.08 19.52 13.67
N ALA A 391 1.90 18.46 13.56
CA ALA A 391 3.00 18.24 14.49
C ALA A 391 3.99 19.43 14.50
N VAL A 392 4.33 19.97 13.32
CA VAL A 392 5.18 21.17 13.19
C VAL A 392 4.50 22.41 13.77
N GLN A 393 3.21 22.64 13.46
CA GLN A 393 2.44 23.79 13.92
C GLN A 393 2.37 23.86 15.44
N HIS A 394 2.13 22.72 16.10
CA HIS A 394 1.95 22.64 17.55
C HIS A 394 3.23 22.25 18.31
N GLY A 395 4.38 22.10 17.62
CA GLY A 395 5.64 21.70 18.24
C GLY A 395 5.61 20.30 18.87
N ALA A 396 4.72 19.42 18.40
CA ALA A 396 4.53 18.08 18.95
C ALA A 396 5.59 17.12 18.42
N SER A 397 6.26 16.37 19.30
CA SER A 397 7.19 15.32 18.88
C SER A 397 6.42 14.09 18.40
N ILE A 398 6.76 13.59 17.21
CA ILE A 398 6.17 12.38 16.64
C ILE A 398 6.74 11.16 17.35
N GLN A 399 5.88 10.44 18.06
CA GLN A 399 6.20 9.17 18.70
C GLN A 399 5.96 8.00 17.72
N TYR A 400 6.46 6.82 18.08
CA TYR A 400 6.28 5.61 17.28
C TYR A 400 5.97 4.43 18.19
N ASP A 401 4.77 3.88 18.07
CA ASP A 401 4.38 2.69 18.81
C ASP A 401 4.94 1.45 18.10
N THR A 402 5.84 0.74 18.78
CA THR A 402 6.55 -0.40 18.18
C THR A 402 5.69 -1.66 18.07
N ALA A 403 4.61 -1.78 18.85
CA ALA A 403 3.72 -2.93 18.77
C ALA A 403 2.80 -2.85 17.53
N SER A 404 2.16 -1.71 17.32
CA SER A 404 1.35 -1.42 16.13
C SER A 404 2.19 -1.06 14.91
N GLN A 405 3.46 -0.68 15.09
CA GLN A 405 4.31 -0.11 14.05
C GLN A 405 3.69 1.13 13.40
N SER A 406 3.10 2.03 14.21
CA SER A 406 2.43 3.25 13.73
C SER A 406 2.94 4.50 14.47
N PRO A 407 3.15 5.62 13.75
CA PRO A 407 3.43 6.90 14.37
C PRO A 407 2.18 7.54 14.99
N PHE A 408 2.40 8.29 16.07
CA PHE A 408 1.35 9.06 16.73
C PHE A 408 1.92 10.26 17.50
N TYR A 409 1.07 11.22 17.86
CA TYR A 409 1.43 12.27 18.81
C TYR A 409 0.17 12.88 19.42
N ARG A 410 0.37 13.69 20.47
CA ARG A 410 -0.68 14.54 21.06
C ARG A 410 -0.29 15.99 20.94
N TYR A 411 -1.29 16.85 20.84
CA TYR A 411 -1.10 18.30 20.90
C TYR A 411 -2.29 18.98 21.58
N THR A 412 -2.12 20.25 21.93
CA THR A 412 -3.20 21.11 22.44
C THR A 412 -3.48 22.20 21.42
N ASP A 413 -4.74 22.37 21.06
CA ASP A 413 -5.17 23.41 20.13
C ASP A 413 -5.26 24.79 20.81
N GLU A 414 -5.62 25.81 20.03
CA GLU A 414 -5.73 27.20 20.51
C GLU A 414 -6.86 27.39 21.53
N GLN A 415 -7.83 26.48 21.57
CA GLN A 415 -8.93 26.46 22.53
C GLN A 415 -8.58 25.70 23.83
N GLY A 416 -7.36 25.20 23.96
CA GLY A 416 -6.92 24.43 25.12
C GLY A 416 -7.40 22.98 25.12
N ARG A 417 -7.95 22.47 24.01
CA ARG A 417 -8.42 21.09 23.88
C ARG A 417 -7.28 20.17 23.46
N THR A 418 -7.24 18.96 24.01
CA THR A 418 -6.20 17.98 23.69
C THR A 418 -6.64 17.11 22.52
N HIS A 419 -5.69 16.82 21.63
CA HIS A 419 -5.86 15.99 20.44
C HIS A 419 -4.89 14.81 20.47
N GLU A 420 -5.28 13.69 19.86
CA GLU A 420 -4.41 12.54 19.58
C GLU A 420 -4.49 12.17 18.10
N VAL A 421 -3.34 12.17 17.43
CA VAL A 421 -3.22 11.89 16.00
C VAL A 421 -2.54 10.54 15.79
N TRP A 422 -3.15 9.67 15.01
CA TRP A 422 -2.56 8.43 14.51
C TRP A 422 -2.50 8.47 12.99
N PHE A 423 -1.37 8.06 12.42
CA PHE A 423 -1.14 8.13 10.98
C PHE A 423 -0.16 7.06 10.52
N GLU A 424 0.31 7.15 9.28
CA GLU A 424 1.31 6.29 8.67
C GLU A 424 2.52 7.12 8.21
N ASP A 425 3.71 6.53 8.25
CA ASP A 425 4.91 7.16 7.71
C ASP A 425 5.82 6.12 7.03
N ALA A 426 7.01 6.55 6.60
CA ALA A 426 7.96 5.66 5.95
C ALA A 426 8.29 4.40 6.78
N ARG A 427 8.32 4.49 8.12
CA ARG A 427 8.62 3.35 9.00
C ARG A 427 7.48 2.34 8.96
N SER A 428 6.25 2.78 9.15
CA SER A 428 5.07 1.92 9.17
C SER A 428 4.80 1.28 7.80
N ALA A 429 4.98 2.05 6.71
CA ALA A 429 4.89 1.52 5.34
C ALA A 429 5.94 0.43 5.07
N GLN A 430 7.19 0.65 5.47
CA GLN A 430 8.24 -0.36 5.31
C GLN A 430 7.96 -1.62 6.13
N ALA A 431 7.45 -1.48 7.36
CA ALA A 431 7.10 -2.63 8.20
C ALA A 431 5.98 -3.48 7.56
N LYS A 432 4.98 -2.84 6.94
CA LYS A 432 3.94 -3.52 6.16
C LYS A 432 4.49 -4.19 4.90
N PHE A 433 5.42 -3.56 4.19
CA PHE A 433 6.08 -4.16 3.03
C PHE A 433 6.95 -5.37 3.40
N ASP A 434 7.60 -5.32 4.55
CA ASP A 434 8.34 -6.47 5.07
C ASP A 434 7.39 -7.63 5.41
N LEU A 435 6.20 -7.33 5.94
CA LEU A 435 5.17 -8.34 6.21
C LEU A 435 4.64 -8.99 4.92
N VAL A 436 4.42 -8.21 3.86
CA VAL A 436 4.02 -8.73 2.53
C VAL A 436 5.04 -9.73 2.00
N LYS A 437 6.34 -9.45 2.17
CA LYS A 437 7.43 -10.37 1.79
C LYS A 437 7.50 -11.59 2.70
N GLU A 438 7.37 -11.39 4.00
CA GLU A 438 7.41 -12.46 5.01
C GLU A 438 6.34 -13.51 4.74
N TYR A 439 5.12 -13.09 4.41
CA TYR A 439 4.02 -14.01 4.10
C TYR A 439 3.97 -14.42 2.62
N ASN A 440 4.85 -13.88 1.77
CA ASN A 440 4.86 -14.11 0.33
C ASN A 440 3.48 -13.88 -0.31
N LEU A 441 2.87 -12.74 0.00
CA LEU A 441 1.52 -12.39 -0.46
C LEU A 441 1.51 -11.99 -1.95
N ARG A 442 0.35 -12.09 -2.59
CA ARG A 442 0.16 -11.66 -3.98
C ARG A 442 0.42 -10.16 -4.16
N GLY A 443 -0.05 -9.35 -3.22
CA GLY A 443 -0.14 -7.91 -3.45
C GLY A 443 -0.59 -7.06 -2.29
N ILE A 444 -0.72 -5.77 -2.58
CA ILE A 444 -1.18 -4.71 -1.68
C ILE A 444 -2.38 -4.01 -2.31
N SER A 445 -3.40 -3.70 -1.53
CA SER A 445 -4.58 -2.95 -1.96
C SER A 445 -4.74 -1.68 -1.12
N TYR A 446 -4.63 -0.52 -1.75
CA TYR A 446 -4.67 0.76 -1.07
C TYR A 446 -6.10 1.31 -0.93
N TRP A 447 -6.43 1.75 0.29
CA TRP A 447 -7.66 2.47 0.62
C TRP A 447 -7.32 3.84 1.23
N VAL A 448 -7.47 4.96 0.55
CA VAL A 448 -7.95 5.18 -0.80
C VAL A 448 -7.03 6.25 -1.43
N LEU A 449 -6.97 6.34 -2.76
CA LEU A 449 -6.28 7.45 -3.42
C LEU A 449 -6.88 8.80 -3.01
N GLY A 450 -6.10 9.87 -3.17
CA GLY A 450 -6.49 11.23 -2.78
C GLY A 450 -5.86 11.73 -1.48
N TYR A 451 -5.18 10.87 -0.72
CA TYR A 451 -4.42 11.25 0.47
C TYR A 451 -2.91 11.21 0.18
N PRO A 452 -2.23 12.37 0.03
CA PRO A 452 -0.80 12.41 -0.26
C PRO A 452 0.07 11.67 0.77
N PHE A 453 0.84 10.70 0.27
CA PHE A 453 1.82 9.94 1.03
C PHE A 453 3.02 9.56 0.14
N PRO A 454 3.86 10.53 -0.25
CA PRO A 454 4.93 10.32 -1.25
C PRO A 454 5.93 9.22 -0.86
N GLN A 455 6.23 9.09 0.43
CA GLN A 455 7.17 8.10 0.94
C GLN A 455 6.69 6.67 0.67
N ASN A 456 5.37 6.41 0.73
CA ASN A 456 4.79 5.10 0.43
C ASN A 456 5.15 4.65 -0.99
N TRP A 457 4.94 5.51 -1.99
CA TRP A 457 5.16 5.15 -3.40
C TRP A 457 6.64 4.92 -3.71
N LEU A 458 7.53 5.75 -3.15
CA LEU A 458 8.98 5.57 -3.30
C LEU A 458 9.47 4.29 -2.63
N LEU A 459 8.94 3.97 -1.46
CA LEU A 459 9.25 2.72 -0.78
C LEU A 459 8.67 1.52 -1.52
N LEU A 460 7.44 1.61 -2.04
CA LEU A 460 6.80 0.55 -2.80
C LEU A 460 7.65 0.19 -4.03
N GLN A 461 8.05 1.20 -4.82
CA GLN A 461 9.00 1.02 -5.91
C GLN A 461 10.30 0.42 -5.39
N SER A 462 10.91 0.94 -4.33
CA SER A 462 12.17 0.41 -3.81
C SER A 462 12.08 -1.02 -3.27
N ASN A 463 10.90 -1.53 -2.93
CA ASN A 463 10.71 -2.83 -2.30
C ASN A 463 10.22 -3.91 -3.27
N PHE A 464 9.55 -3.52 -4.35
CA PHE A 464 8.86 -4.44 -5.25
C PHE A 464 9.01 -4.05 -6.73
N ARG A 465 8.84 -5.05 -7.60
CA ARG A 465 8.52 -4.82 -9.01
C ARG A 465 7.00 -4.92 -9.17
N ILE A 466 6.37 -3.88 -9.70
CA ILE A 466 4.91 -3.90 -9.87
C ILE A 466 4.55 -4.55 -11.19
N ARG A 467 3.66 -5.55 -11.16
CA ARG A 467 3.18 -6.22 -12.37
C ARG A 467 2.30 -5.28 -13.18
N LYS A 468 2.56 -5.21 -14.48
CA LYS A 468 1.70 -4.57 -15.48
C LYS A 468 1.02 -5.66 -16.30
N ILE A 469 -0.31 -5.63 -16.35
CA ILE A 469 -1.15 -6.66 -16.99
C ILE A 469 -1.97 -6.04 -18.14
N GLY A 470 -2.05 -4.70 -18.21
CA GLY A 470 -2.83 -3.95 -19.18
C GLY A 470 -2.07 -3.52 -20.43
#